data_AF-A0A497DIX9-F1
#
_entry.id   AF-A0A497DIX9-F1
#
_cell.length_a   1.000
_cell.length_b   1.000
_cell.length_c   1.000
_cell.angle_alpha   90.00
_cell.angle_beta   90.00
_cell.angle_gamma   90.00
#
_symmetry.space_group_name_H-M   'P 1'
#
loop_
_entity.id
_entity.type
_entity.pdbx_description
1 polymer ?
#
loop_
_entity_poly.entity_id
_entity_poly.type
_entity_poly.pdbx_seq_one_letter_code
_entity_poly.pdbx_strand_id
1 'polypeptide(L)' 'MKKYLLLCKEETKVYGSKGSETREQYEKDFKTELIENFLKKLRVQENLTQEQLAEIMKIDKSYI' A
#
# COMPACT_ATOMS: atom_id res chain seq x y z
N MET A 1 -5.63 22.67 -16.45
CA MET A 1 -6.82 22.34 -15.64
C MET A 1 -7.62 21.15 -16.17
N LYS A 2 -8.04 21.10 -17.45
CA LYS A 2 -8.86 20.00 -18.02
C LYS A 2 -8.26 18.58 -17.84
N LYS A 3 -6.93 18.43 -17.92
CA LYS A 3 -6.23 17.14 -17.76
C LYS A 3 -6.46 16.48 -16.38
N TYR A 4 -6.37 17.26 -15.31
CA TYR A 4 -6.56 16.76 -13.94
C TYR A 4 -8.00 16.32 -13.67
N LEU A 5 -8.98 17.03 -14.26
CA LEU A 5 -10.39 16.67 -14.15
C LEU A 5 -10.70 15.34 -14.89
N LEU A 6 -10.05 15.12 -16.03
CA LEU A 6 -10.19 13.88 -16.80
C LEU A 6 -9.62 12.68 -16.02
N LEU A 7 -8.43 12.85 -15.45
CA LEU A 7 -7.77 11.83 -14.64
C LEU A 7 -8.65 11.39 -13.46
N CYS A 8 -9.22 12.36 -12.73
CA CYS A 8 -10.09 12.09 -11.59
C CYS A 8 -11.38 11.34 -12.00
N LYS A 9 -11.92 11.64 -13.20
CA LYS A 9 -13.07 10.91 -13.76
C LYS A 9 -12.73 9.48 -14.14
N GLU A 10 -11.58 9.25 -14.74
CA GLU A 10 -11.12 7.90 -15.11
C GLU A 10 -10.80 7.07 -13.88
N GLU A 11 -10.09 7.63 -12.91
CA GLU A 11 -9.82 6.97 -11.63
C GLU A 11 -11.11 6.59 -10.89
N THR A 12 -12.12 7.46 -10.91
CA THR A 12 -13.42 7.16 -10.30
C THR A 12 -14.14 6.00 -10.99
N LYS A 13 -13.97 5.84 -12.31
CA LYS A 13 -14.55 4.70 -13.05
C LYS A 13 -13.87 3.39 -12.71
N VAL A 14 -12.55 3.39 -12.49
CA VAL A 14 -11.76 2.18 -12.28
C VAL A 14 -11.78 1.75 -10.81
N TYR A 15 -11.66 2.69 -9.89
CA TYR A 15 -11.44 2.42 -8.46
C TYR A 15 -12.60 2.88 -7.57
N GLY A 16 -13.66 3.46 -8.16
CA GLY A 16 -14.76 4.07 -7.42
C GLY A 16 -14.48 5.50 -6.96
N SER A 17 -15.53 6.16 -6.49
CA SER A 17 -15.47 7.52 -5.95
C SER A 17 -14.75 7.57 -4.61
N LYS A 18 -14.00 8.63 -4.35
CA LYS A 18 -13.40 8.85 -3.02
C LYS A 18 -14.48 8.83 -1.93
N GLY A 19 -14.23 8.08 -0.86
CA GLY A 19 -15.18 7.87 0.23
C GLY A 19 -16.25 6.81 -0.05
N SER A 20 -16.20 6.09 -1.19
CA SER A 20 -16.99 4.86 -1.34
C SER A 20 -16.23 3.67 -0.74
N GLU A 21 -16.97 2.69 -0.25
CA GLU A 21 -16.42 1.44 0.29
C GLU A 21 -15.47 0.75 -0.69
N THR A 22 -15.82 0.73 -1.99
CA THR A 22 -14.97 0.17 -3.05
C THR A 22 -13.62 0.89 -3.16
N ARG A 23 -13.63 2.22 -3.09
CA ARG A 23 -12.40 3.01 -3.17
C ARG A 23 -11.57 2.87 -1.90
N GLU A 24 -12.21 2.88 -0.74
CA GLU A 24 -11.53 2.73 0.54
C GLU A 24 -10.86 1.36 0.65
N GLN A 25 -11.55 0.30 0.23
CA GLN A 25 -10.99 -1.06 0.18
C GLN A 25 -9.81 -1.13 -0.80
N TYR A 26 -9.96 -0.60 -2.02
CA TYR A 26 -8.86 -0.52 -2.98
C TYR A 26 -7.63 0.22 -2.43
N GLU A 27 -7.84 1.39 -1.81
CA GLU A 27 -6.73 2.16 -1.24
C GLU A 27 -6.07 1.45 -0.05
N LYS A 28 -6.86 0.73 0.75
CA LYS A 28 -6.35 -0.07 1.86
C LYS A 28 -5.49 -1.23 1.35
N ASP A 29 -5.96 -1.96 0.35
CA ASP A 29 -5.22 -3.07 -0.26
C ASP A 29 -3.94 -2.56 -0.92
N PHE A 30 -4.02 -1.47 -1.67
CA PHE A 30 -2.86 -0.85 -2.29
C PHE A 30 -1.80 -0.38 -1.29
N LYS A 31 -2.23 0.27 -0.19
CA LYS A 31 -1.32 0.67 0.89
C LYS A 31 -0.67 -0.54 1.55
N THR A 32 -1.41 -1.63 1.72
CA THR A 32 -0.90 -2.88 2.32
C THR A 32 0.18 -3.48 1.42
N GLU A 33 -0.09 -3.62 0.12
CA GLU A 33 0.88 -4.12 -0.87
C GLU A 33 2.16 -3.26 -0.91
N LEU A 34 2.01 -1.93 -0.83
CA LEU A 34 3.14 -1.01 -0.86
C LEU A 34 4.03 -1.16 0.39
N ILE A 35 3.41 -1.35 1.56
CA ILE A 35 4.12 -1.63 2.82
C ILE A 35 4.83 -2.99 2.74
N GLU A 36 4.17 -4.04 2.27
CA GLU A 36 4.80 -5.36 2.10
C GLU A 36 6.02 -5.30 1.19
N ASN A 37 5.89 -4.64 0.03
CA ASN A 37 6.99 -4.50 -0.92
C ASN A 37 8.14 -3.68 -0.33
N PHE A 38 7.84 -2.64 0.45
CA PHE A 38 8.84 -1.86 1.15
C PHE A 38 9.58 -2.72 2.20
N LEU A 39 8.86 -3.47 3.02
CA LEU A 39 9.43 -4.36 4.04
C LEU A 39 10.32 -5.44 3.41
N LYS A 40 9.88 -6.05 2.30
CA LYS A 40 10.69 -7.03 1.55
C LYS A 40 12.00 -6.43 1.05
N LYS A 41 11.96 -5.22 0.49
CA LYS A 41 13.17 -4.52 0.03
C LYS A 41 14.11 -4.20 1.19
N LEU A 42 13.59 -3.66 2.28
CA LEU A 42 14.36 -3.33 3.46
C LEU A 42 15.03 -4.56 4.06
N ARG A 43 14.31 -5.70 4.09
CA ARG A 43 14.85 -7.00 4.52
C ARG A 43 16.09 -7.41 3.72
N VAL A 44 16.05 -7.23 2.40
CA VAL A 44 17.16 -7.57 1.50
C VAL A 44 18.31 -6.57 1.65
N GLN A 45 18.02 -5.28 1.76
CA GLN A 45 19.06 -4.24 1.91
C GLN A 45 19.86 -4.39 3.20
N GLU A 46 19.16 -4.69 4.30
CA GLU A 46 19.76 -4.82 5.63
C GLU A 46 20.20 -6.26 5.95
N ASN A 47 20.00 -7.20 5.02
CA ASN A 47 20.28 -8.63 5.18
C ASN A 47 19.67 -9.22 6.48
N LEU A 48 18.42 -8.86 6.77
CA LEU A 48 17.71 -9.24 7.98
C LEU A 48 16.83 -10.47 7.76
N THR A 49 16.62 -11.27 8.79
CA THR A 49 15.54 -12.26 8.78
C THR A 49 14.18 -11.59 8.99
N GLN A 50 13.10 -12.29 8.63
CA GLN A 50 11.72 -11.80 8.87
C GLN A 50 11.47 -11.49 10.34
N GLU A 51 12.08 -12.27 11.25
CA GLU A 51 11.94 -12.11 12.70
C GLU A 51 12.69 -10.89 13.21
N GLN A 52 13.90 -10.66 12.72
CA GLN A 52 14.71 -9.49 13.08
C GLN A 52 14.06 -8.19 12.59
N LEU A 53 13.49 -8.21 11.37
CA LEU A 53 12.79 -7.05 10.84
C LEU A 53 11.51 -6.74 11.64
N ALA A 54 10.73 -7.78 12.01
CA ALA A 54 9.53 -7.62 12.84
C ALA A 54 9.86 -6.99 14.20
N GLU A 55 10.95 -7.43 14.82
CA GLU A 55 11.42 -6.94 16.11
C GLU A 55 11.85 -5.46 16.04
N ILE A 56 12.59 -5.06 15.00
CA ILE A 56 13.01 -3.66 14.79
C ILE A 56 11.81 -2.75 14.53
N MET A 57 10.90 -3.19 13.67
CA MET A 57 9.75 -2.37 13.25
C MET A 57 8.62 -2.37 14.28
N LYS A 58 8.68 -3.22 15.33
CA LYS A 58 7.62 -3.42 16.34
C LYS A 58 6.26 -3.67 15.70
N ILE A 59 6.25 -4.34 14.56
CA ILE A 59 5.04 -4.71 13.83
C ILE A 59 4.78 -6.19 14.01
N ASP A 60 3.50 -6.55 13.98
CA ASP A 60 3.09 -7.94 14.07
C ASP A 60 3.66 -8.76 12.91
N LYS A 61 4.07 -10.01 13.18
CA LYS A 61 4.67 -10.89 12.16
C LYS A 61 3.76 -11.13 10.95
N SER A 62 2.46 -10.88 11.08
CA SER A 62 1.47 -11.02 10.00
C SER A 62 1.67 -10.06 8.82
N TYR A 63 2.51 -9.03 8.96
CA TYR A 63 2.72 -7.99 7.94
C TYR A 63 3.99 -8.18 7.08
N ILE A 64 4.86 -9.13 7.41
CA ILE A 64 6.16 -9.34 6.72
C ILE A 64 6.16 -10.68 6.01
#